data_AF-A0A558BJS0-F1
#
_entry.id   AF-A0A558BJS0-F1
#
_cell.length_a   1.000
_cell.length_b   1.000
_cell.length_c   1.000
_cell.angle_alpha   90.00
_cell.angle_beta   90.00
_cell.angle_gamma   90.00
#
_symmetry.space_group_name_H-M   'P 1'
#
loop_
_entity.id
_entity.type
_entity.pdbx_description
1 polymer ?
#
loop_
_entity_poly.entity_id
_entity_poly.type
_entity_poly.pdbx_seq_one_letter_code
_entity_poly.pdbx_strand_id
1 'polypeptide(L)'
;MEKEERRQEVAPLGFPDFSLTVPYADALYYVQRRLGMFGRGDLKPFCEAQQLTYTNVVGLKNGTLKRQEPRLVQRLLRSFDVPAEVLRFPPDSPGGSFLLPDAGILTTFQSQIAYFKTCE
;
A
#
# COMPACT_ATOMS: atom_id res chain seq x y z
N MET A 1 7.48 -53.41 10.99
CA MET A 1 7.68 -52.19 10.16
C MET A 1 6.37 -51.42 10.17
N GLU A 2 6.14 -50.63 11.21
CA GLU A 2 5.01 -49.69 11.24
C GLU A 2 5.47 -48.38 10.60
N LYS A 3 4.82 -47.99 9.51
CA LYS A 3 5.01 -46.67 8.90
C LYS A 3 4.06 -45.71 9.63
N GLU A 4 4.61 -44.93 10.52
CA GLU A 4 3.95 -43.77 11.13
C GLU A 4 3.66 -42.74 10.02
N GLU A 5 2.42 -42.70 9.54
CA GLU A 5 1.94 -41.61 8.67
C GLU A 5 1.88 -40.33 9.49
N ARG A 6 2.93 -39.51 9.39
CA ARG A 6 2.90 -38.12 9.87
C ARG A 6 1.79 -37.37 9.15
N ARG A 7 0.63 -37.25 9.79
CA ARG A 7 -0.40 -36.27 9.42
C ARG A 7 0.24 -34.89 9.54
N GLN A 8 0.51 -34.27 8.40
CA GLN A 8 0.86 -32.85 8.36
C GLN A 8 -0.35 -32.08 8.91
N GLU A 9 -0.19 -31.46 10.07
CA GLU A 9 -1.11 -30.43 10.55
C GLU A 9 -1.08 -29.27 9.56
N VAL A 10 -2.12 -29.17 8.74
CA VAL A 10 -2.36 -28.02 7.88
C VAL A 10 -2.80 -26.89 8.81
N ALA A 11 -1.93 -25.90 9.04
CA ALA A 11 -2.30 -24.72 9.80
C ALA A 11 -3.60 -24.12 9.23
N PRO A 12 -4.56 -23.70 10.07
CA PRO A 12 -5.81 -23.15 9.59
C PRO A 12 -5.52 -21.94 8.69
N LEU A 13 -6.18 -21.88 7.53
CA LEU A 13 -6.18 -20.69 6.67
C LEU A 13 -6.76 -19.54 7.49
N GLY A 14 -5.89 -18.74 8.11
CA GLY A 14 -6.29 -17.56 8.85
C GLY A 14 -6.97 -16.60 7.89
N PHE A 15 -8.22 -16.25 8.16
CA PHE A 15 -8.86 -15.15 7.44
C PHE A 15 -8.08 -13.87 7.73
N PRO A 16 -7.88 -12.99 6.72
CA PRO A 16 -7.19 -11.73 6.94
C PRO A 16 -7.97 -10.88 7.97
N ASP A 17 -7.24 -10.25 8.88
CA ASP A 17 -7.82 -9.31 9.84
C ASP A 17 -8.18 -8.01 9.11
N PHE A 18 -9.45 -7.85 8.79
CA PHE A 18 -9.94 -6.68 8.07
C PHE A 18 -9.86 -5.38 8.89
N SER A 19 -9.60 -5.44 10.20
CA SER A 19 -9.33 -4.25 11.01
C SER A 19 -8.01 -3.57 10.61
N LEU A 20 -7.11 -4.30 9.94
CA LEU A 20 -5.84 -3.80 9.41
C LEU A 20 -5.96 -3.18 8.01
N THR A 21 -7.18 -2.92 7.55
CA THR A 21 -7.41 -2.38 6.21
C THR A 21 -7.37 -0.86 6.17
N VAL A 22 -6.83 -0.36 5.06
CA VAL A 22 -6.76 1.06 4.74
C VAL A 22 -7.50 1.29 3.42
N PRO A 23 -8.41 2.27 3.33
CA PRO A 23 -9.11 2.56 2.09
C PRO A 23 -8.16 3.16 1.05
N TYR A 24 -8.48 2.95 -0.23
CA TYR A 24 -7.66 3.47 -1.33
C TYR A 24 -7.37 4.98 -1.23
N ALA A 25 -8.35 5.79 -0.80
CA ALA A 25 -8.20 7.23 -0.68
C ALA A 25 -7.11 7.64 0.32
N ASP A 26 -7.03 6.97 1.47
CA ASP A 26 -6.03 7.25 2.49
C ASP A 26 -4.63 6.81 2.04
N ALA A 27 -4.53 5.63 1.43
CA ALA A 27 -3.28 5.15 0.84
C ALA A 27 -2.79 6.06 -0.29
N LEU A 28 -3.70 6.54 -1.15
CA LEU A 28 -3.37 7.49 -2.20
C LEU A 28 -2.87 8.82 -1.61
N TYR A 29 -3.60 9.37 -0.63
CA TYR A 29 -3.20 10.61 0.04
C TYR A 29 -1.81 10.47 0.67
N TYR A 30 -1.58 9.40 1.43
CA TYR A 30 -0.27 9.11 2.02
C TYR A 30 0.84 9.11 0.96
N VAL A 31 0.64 8.36 -0.13
CA VAL A 31 1.61 8.27 -1.22
C VAL A 31 1.85 9.64 -1.87
N GLN A 32 0.81 10.41 -2.16
CA GLN A 32 0.93 11.75 -2.75
C GLN A 32 1.72 12.69 -1.85
N ARG A 33 1.46 12.68 -0.53
CA ARG A 33 2.21 13.50 0.44
C ARG A 33 3.69 13.09 0.47
N ARG A 34 4.00 11.80 0.52
CA ARG A 34 5.39 11.28 0.47
C ARG A 34 6.09 11.66 -0.84
N LEU A 35 5.40 11.56 -1.97
CA LEU A 35 5.91 12.01 -3.28
C LEU A 35 6.10 13.54 -3.35
N GLY A 36 5.31 14.29 -2.58
CA GLY A 36 5.44 15.74 -2.40
C GLY A 36 6.70 16.17 -1.65
N MET A 37 7.23 15.30 -0.78
CA MET A 37 8.44 15.56 0.02
C MET A 37 9.75 15.40 -0.75
N PHE A 38 9.74 14.83 -1.95
CA PHE A 38 10.94 14.75 -2.79
C PHE A 38 11.40 16.15 -3.21
N GLY A 39 12.71 16.39 -3.12
CA GLY A 39 13.33 17.60 -3.62
C GLY A 39 13.19 17.74 -5.14
N ARG A 40 13.50 18.95 -5.64
CA ARG A 40 13.46 19.22 -7.08
C ARG A 40 14.46 18.32 -7.80
N GLY A 41 13.95 17.43 -8.65
CA GLY A 41 14.77 16.52 -9.46
C GLY A 41 14.89 15.10 -8.90
N ASP A 42 14.60 14.87 -7.62
CA ASP A 42 14.83 13.57 -6.96
C ASP A 42 13.80 12.50 -7.33
N LEU A 43 12.64 12.90 -7.84
CA LEU A 43 11.55 11.98 -8.18
C LEU A 43 11.94 11.04 -9.33
N LYS A 44 12.72 11.51 -10.31
CA LYS A 44 13.12 10.69 -11.46
C LYS A 44 14.10 9.58 -11.05
N PRO A 45 15.21 9.86 -10.34
CA PRO A 45 16.09 8.83 -9.78
C PRO A 45 15.35 7.81 -8.90
N PHE A 46 14.39 8.28 -8.07
CA PHE A 46 13.57 7.37 -7.27
C PHE A 46 12.75 6.41 -8.13
N CYS A 47 12.10 6.91 -9.18
CA CYS A 47 11.33 6.07 -10.09
C CYS A 47 12.22 5.03 -10.79
N GLU A 48 13.43 5.40 -11.20
CA GLU A 48 14.40 4.49 -11.81
C GLU A 48 14.83 3.38 -10.82
N ALA A 49 15.18 3.75 -9.58
CA ALA A 49 15.57 2.80 -8.54
C ALA A 49 14.47 1.80 -8.18
N GLN A 50 13.21 2.25 -8.17
CA GLN A 50 12.04 1.42 -7.84
C GLN A 50 11.40 0.75 -9.06
N GLN A 51 11.99 0.91 -10.26
CA GLN A 51 11.47 0.43 -11.54
C GLN A 51 10.02 0.85 -11.79
N LEU A 52 9.70 2.12 -11.48
CA LEU A 52 8.40 2.74 -11.65
C LEU A 52 8.40 3.65 -12.88
N THR A 53 7.26 3.72 -13.57
CA THR A 53 7.08 4.62 -14.70
C THR A 53 6.94 6.07 -14.20
N TYR A 54 7.94 6.91 -14.47
CA TYR A 54 7.97 8.31 -14.04
C TYR A 54 6.67 9.08 -14.37
N THR A 55 6.17 8.96 -15.60
CA THR A 55 4.93 9.63 -16.04
C THR A 55 3.71 9.23 -15.19
N ASN A 56 3.59 7.95 -14.84
CA ASN A 56 2.49 7.48 -14.01
C ASN A 56 2.62 7.96 -12.56
N VAL A 57 3.85 8.00 -12.03
CA VAL A 57 4.10 8.51 -10.68
C VAL A 57 3.83 10.01 -10.59
N VAL A 58 4.24 10.80 -11.60
CA VAL A 58 3.90 12.23 -11.68
C VAL A 58 2.40 12.43 -11.82
N GLY A 59 1.75 11.65 -12.69
CA GLY A 59 0.30 11.70 -12.85
C GLY A 59 -0.44 11.37 -11.55
N LEU A 60 0.03 10.35 -10.81
CA LEU A 60 -0.52 9.97 -9.51
C LEU A 60 -0.31 11.06 -8.47
N LYS A 61 0.92 11.59 -8.36
CA LYS A 61 1.29 12.69 -7.45
C LYS A 61 0.37 13.89 -7.64
N ASN A 62 0.08 14.25 -8.88
CA ASN A 62 -0.70 15.44 -9.23
C ASN A 62 -2.21 15.18 -9.38
N GLY A 63 -2.67 13.94 -9.18
CA GLY A 63 -4.09 13.60 -9.35
C GLY A 63 -4.61 13.70 -10.79
N THR A 64 -3.74 13.59 -11.80
CA THR A 64 -4.10 13.74 -13.22
C THR A 64 -4.30 12.42 -13.96
N LEU A 65 -4.22 11.29 -13.26
CA LEU A 65 -4.53 9.97 -13.84
C LEU A 65 -6.02 9.84 -14.14
N LYS A 66 -6.35 9.28 -15.32
CA LYS A 66 -7.73 9.07 -15.78
C LYS A 66 -8.48 8.00 -15.00
N ARG A 67 -7.77 7.12 -14.29
CA ARG A 67 -8.32 6.00 -13.54
C ARG A 67 -7.52 5.78 -12.26
N GLN A 68 -8.14 5.11 -11.31
CA GLN A 68 -7.45 4.64 -10.11
C GLN A 68 -6.45 3.55 -10.48
N GLU A 69 -5.27 3.60 -9.85
CA GLU A 69 -4.17 2.65 -10.08
C GLU A 69 -3.77 1.94 -8.77
N PRO A 70 -4.59 1.01 -8.23
CA PRO A 70 -4.31 0.33 -6.95
C PRO A 70 -2.95 -0.38 -6.91
N ARG A 71 -2.53 -0.98 -8.03
CA ARG A 71 -1.22 -1.65 -8.12
C ARG A 71 -0.05 -0.66 -8.06
N LEU A 72 -0.21 0.53 -8.63
CA LEU A 72 0.82 1.56 -8.56
C LEU A 72 0.93 2.10 -7.13
N VAL A 73 -0.21 2.37 -6.49
CA VAL A 73 -0.26 2.78 -5.08
C VAL A 73 0.37 1.70 -4.19
N GLN A 74 0.05 0.43 -4.38
CA GLN A 74 0.67 -0.68 -3.64
C GLN A 74 2.20 -0.68 -3.75
N ARG A 75 2.73 -0.53 -4.97
CA ARG A 75 4.18 -0.50 -5.21
C ARG A 75 4.83 0.71 -4.54
N LEU A 76 4.16 1.85 -4.54
CA LEU A 76 4.64 3.07 -3.89
C LEU A 76 4.58 2.97 -2.36
N LEU A 77 3.53 2.37 -1.79
CA LEU A 77 3.48 2.05 -0.36
C LEU A 77 4.67 1.18 0.03
N ARG A 78 4.93 0.12 -0.75
CA ARG A 78 6.06 -0.78 -0.52
C ARG A 78 7.41 -0.07 -0.60
N SER A 79 7.60 0.85 -1.53
CA SER A 79 8.85 1.63 -1.63
C SER A 79 9.00 2.70 -0.54
N PHE A 80 7.95 2.95 0.24
CA PHE A 80 7.98 3.78 1.45
C PHE A 80 7.95 2.95 2.74
N ASP A 81 8.34 1.68 2.66
CA ASP A 81 8.35 0.72 3.77
C ASP A 81 6.99 0.50 4.43
N VAL A 82 5.91 0.69 3.66
CA VAL A 82 4.54 0.31 4.04
C VAL A 82 4.16 -0.93 3.23
N PRO A 83 4.50 -2.14 3.70
CA PRO A 83 4.03 -3.37 3.06
C PRO A 83 2.50 -3.42 3.07
N ALA A 84 1.91 -3.69 1.91
CA ALA A 84 0.47 -3.70 1.74
C ALA A 84 0.05 -4.71 0.67
N GLU A 85 -1.06 -5.42 0.92
CA GLU A 85 -1.72 -6.27 -0.06
C GLU A 85 -2.99 -5.59 -0.59
N VAL A 86 -3.22 -5.68 -1.91
CA VAL A 86 -4.44 -5.12 -2.51
C VAL A 86 -5.60 -6.09 -2.25
N LEU A 87 -6.57 -5.65 -1.45
CA LEU A 87 -7.85 -6.30 -1.30
C LEU A 87 -8.85 -5.72 -2.30
N ARG A 88 -9.47 -6.61 -3.07
CA ARG A 88 -10.63 -6.29 -3.92
C ARG A 88 -11.91 -6.76 -3.22
N PHE A 89 -12.16 -6.23 -2.03
CA PHE A 89 -13.37 -6.54 -1.28
C PHE A 89 -13.93 -5.26 -0.63
N PRO A 90 -15.24 -4.97 -0.78
CA PRO A 90 -16.20 -5.67 -1.63
C PRO A 90 -15.85 -5.53 -3.13
N PRO A 91 -16.27 -6.48 -3.99
CA PRO A 91 -15.92 -6.51 -5.42
C PRO A 91 -16.36 -5.26 -6.20
N ASP A 92 -17.34 -4.52 -5.67
CA ASP A 92 -17.88 -3.29 -6.26
C ASP A 92 -17.27 -2.00 -5.69
N SER A 93 -16.28 -2.07 -4.81
CA SER A 93 -15.57 -0.87 -4.35
C SER A 93 -14.59 -0.42 -5.44
N PRO A 94 -14.79 0.76 -6.08
CA PRO A 94 -14.02 1.17 -7.25
C PRO A 94 -12.51 1.28 -6.98
N GLY A 95 -12.10 1.53 -5.73
CA GLY A 95 -10.69 1.72 -5.35
C GLY A 95 -10.00 0.54 -4.69
N GLY A 96 -10.75 -0.46 -4.21
CA GLY A 96 -10.21 -1.49 -3.33
C GLY A 96 -9.71 -0.93 -1.98
N SER A 97 -9.19 -1.83 -1.17
CA SER A 97 -8.56 -1.52 0.12
C SER A 97 -7.16 -2.15 0.16
N PHE A 98 -6.33 -1.69 1.08
CA PHE A 98 -5.01 -2.23 1.33
C PHE A 98 -4.98 -2.91 2.68
N LEU A 99 -4.61 -4.19 2.72
CA LEU A 99 -4.35 -4.90 3.97
C LEU A 99 -2.91 -4.68 4.40
N LEU A 100 -2.72 -4.17 5.61
CA LEU A 100 -1.41 -4.05 6.24
C LEU A 100 -1.10 -5.34 7.04
N PRO A 101 0.18 -5.70 7.21
CA PRO A 101 0.55 -6.98 7.82
C PRO A 101 0.30 -7.04 9.32
N ASP A 102 0.32 -5.89 10.01
CA ASP A 102 0.16 -5.82 11.46
C ASP A 102 -0.31 -4.43 11.93
N ALA A 103 -0.75 -4.39 13.20
CA ALA A 103 -1.26 -3.17 13.85
C ALA A 103 -0.18 -2.10 14.05
N GLY A 104 1.11 -2.45 14.11
CA GLY A 104 2.21 -1.51 14.25
C GLY A 104 2.42 -0.68 12.99
N ILE A 105 2.38 -1.33 11.82
CA ILE A 105 2.40 -0.65 10.51
C ILE A 105 1.15 0.21 10.35
N LEU A 106 -0.04 -0.29 10.72
CA LEU A 106 -1.28 0.50 10.68
C LEU A 106 -1.18 1.77 11.55
N THR A 107 -0.74 1.62 12.79
CA THR A 107 -0.60 2.74 13.74
C THR A 107 0.39 3.79 13.21
N THR A 108 1.52 3.34 12.65
CA THR A 108 2.53 4.23 12.06
C THR A 108 1.96 4.96 10.85
N PHE A 109 1.27 4.25 9.97
CA PHE A 109 0.61 4.81 8.79
C PHE A 109 -0.41 5.89 9.17
N GLN A 110 -1.30 5.58 10.12
CA GLN A 110 -2.32 6.52 10.61
C GLN A 110 -1.71 7.75 11.27
N SER A 111 -0.65 7.56 12.07
CA SER A 111 0.07 8.66 12.72
C SER A 111 0.71 9.61 11.69
N GLN A 112 1.31 9.07 10.63
CA GLN A 112 1.89 9.88 9.55
C GLN A 112 0.80 10.62 8.76
N ILE A 113 -0.33 9.97 8.45
CA ILE A 113 -1.47 10.67 7.82
C ILE A 113 -1.97 11.82 8.70
N ALA A 114 -2.15 11.58 10.01
CA ALA A 114 -2.58 12.61 10.95
C ALA A 114 -1.61 13.80 10.94
N TYR A 115 -0.30 13.52 10.99
CA TYR A 115 0.73 14.55 10.88
C TYR A 115 0.65 15.34 9.55
N PHE A 116 0.40 14.67 8.43
CA PHE A 116 0.26 15.36 7.14
C PHE A 116 -0.92 16.33 7.12
N LYS A 117 -2.04 15.96 7.76
CA LYS A 117 -3.25 16.80 7.87
C LYS A 117 -3.08 17.99 8.80
N THR A 118 -2.20 17.92 9.80
CA THR A 118 -1.93 19.04 10.72
C THR A 118 -0.96 20.09 10.15
N CYS A 119 -0.24 19.76 9.08
CA CYS A 119 0.76 20.63 8.45
C CYS A 119 0.23 21.31 7.17
N GLU A 120 -1.09 21.22 6.91
CA GLU A 120 -1.81 21.98 5.88
C GLU A 120 -2.33 23.29 6.45
#